data_AF-A0A2V9QTZ8-F1
#
_entry.id   AF-A0A2V9QTZ8-F1
#
_cell.length_a   1.000
_cell.length_b   1.000
_cell.length_c   1.000
_cell.angle_alpha   90.00
_cell.angle_beta   90.00
_cell.angle_gamma   90.00
#
_symmetry.space_group_name_H-M   'P 1'
#
loop_
_entity.id
_entity.type
_entity.pdbx_description
1 polymer ?
#
loop_
_entity_poly.entity_id
_entity_poly.type
_entity_poly.pdbx_seq_one_letter_code
_entity_poly.pdbx_strand_id
1 'polypeptide(L)'
;MQSYQGVLILLLQKHLEFQIVTPRTLADFHGRTLILPDVQVLNDEERKEISGFAATGRLVVTGHDATQLPDSPHVVRFSDCPGRAYSAALQQDFAAASPETQNKFLQSLNSSDAVQVTASSWLATDIARVDGNLHVFFANFNGLRGGVNPIQTPETGATITVHGKGDGYFLSFLGRAQKLRGESDGARTIFKLPPIQKGGVFWIANSQQNRAN
;
A
#
# COMPACT_ATOMS: atom_id res chain seq x y z
N MET A 1 5.56 12.09 13.82
CA MET A 1 6.01 10.72 13.45
C MET A 1 4.86 9.71 13.43
N GLN A 2 4.03 9.65 14.49
CA GLN A 2 2.88 8.72 14.56
C GLN A 2 1.86 8.89 13.41
N SER A 3 1.57 10.12 13.00
CA SER A 3 0.68 10.42 11.86
C SER A 3 1.10 9.70 10.58
N TYR A 4 2.36 9.89 10.18
CA TYR A 4 2.96 9.25 9.00
C TYR A 4 3.04 7.73 9.14
N GLN A 5 3.54 7.23 10.27
CA GLN A 5 3.69 5.79 10.51
C GLN A 5 2.34 5.07 10.43
N GLY A 6 1.29 5.61 11.05
CA GLY A 6 -0.02 4.98 11.02
C GLY A 6 -0.65 4.99 9.64
N VAL A 7 -0.43 6.05 8.82
CA VAL A 7 -0.83 6.03 7.41
C VAL A 7 -0.12 4.90 6.68
N LEU A 8 1.20 4.77 6.81
CA LEU A 8 1.93 3.67 6.16
C LEU A 8 1.39 2.30 6.56
N ILE A 9 1.14 2.06 7.85
CA ILE A 9 0.61 0.78 8.32
C ILE A 9 -0.79 0.53 7.72
N LEU A 10 -1.66 1.54 7.66
CA LEU A 10 -2.96 1.42 7.00
C LEU A 10 -2.82 1.00 5.53
N LEU A 11 -1.90 1.61 4.77
CA LEU A 11 -1.70 1.29 3.36
C LEU A 11 -1.16 -0.14 3.19
N LEU A 12 -0.21 -0.55 4.03
CA LEU A 12 0.35 -1.91 4.03
C LEU A 12 -0.71 -2.98 4.34
N GLN A 13 -1.59 -2.74 5.31
CA GLN A 13 -2.62 -3.70 5.75
C GLN A 13 -3.88 -3.69 4.88
N LYS A 14 -4.11 -2.62 4.11
CA LYS A 14 -5.16 -2.54 3.08
C LYS A 14 -4.66 -2.89 1.69
N HIS A 15 -3.40 -3.29 1.58
CA HIS A 15 -2.76 -3.69 0.34
C HIS A 15 -2.82 -2.67 -0.78
N LEU A 16 -2.56 -1.41 -0.43
CA LEU A 16 -2.56 -0.31 -1.38
C LEU A 16 -1.13 -0.06 -1.87
N GLU A 17 -0.96 0.10 -3.18
CA GLU A 17 0.29 0.57 -3.77
C GLU A 17 0.56 2.01 -3.32
N PHE A 18 1.77 2.28 -2.83
CA PHE A 18 2.18 3.62 -2.43
C PHE A 18 3.67 3.86 -2.68
N GLN A 19 4.06 5.13 -2.65
CA GLN A 19 5.44 5.56 -2.70
C GLN A 19 5.63 6.65 -1.65
N ILE A 20 6.78 6.63 -0.98
CA ILE A 20 7.17 7.72 -0.07
C ILE A 20 7.74 8.85 -0.93
N VAL A 21 7.10 10.01 -0.87
CA VAL A 21 7.50 11.22 -1.58
C VAL A 21 8.10 12.20 -0.59
N THR A 22 9.27 12.75 -0.92
CA THR A 22 9.89 13.87 -0.22
C THR A 22 9.76 15.14 -1.06
N PRO A 23 9.97 16.34 -0.51
CA PRO A 23 10.00 17.57 -1.30
C PRO A 23 10.88 17.45 -2.55
N ARG A 24 12.06 16.83 -2.41
CA ARG A 24 13.03 16.66 -3.51
C ARG A 24 12.56 15.72 -4.63
N THR A 25 11.56 14.88 -4.38
CA THR A 25 11.07 13.87 -5.32
C THR A 25 9.64 14.14 -5.76
N LEU A 26 9.04 15.26 -5.34
CA LEU A 26 7.64 15.59 -5.66
C LEU A 26 7.47 15.87 -7.16
N ALA A 27 8.46 16.49 -7.80
CA ALA A 27 8.45 16.75 -9.24
C ALA A 27 8.40 15.47 -10.09
N ASP A 28 9.02 14.38 -9.60
CA ASP A 28 9.06 13.08 -10.28
C ASP A 28 7.88 12.17 -9.88
N PHE A 29 6.98 12.64 -9.01
CA PHE A 29 5.85 11.85 -8.56
C PHE A 29 4.74 11.83 -9.62
N HIS A 30 4.42 10.64 -10.11
CA HIS A 30 3.38 10.41 -11.11
C HIS A 30 2.11 9.74 -10.55
N GLY A 31 2.01 9.62 -9.23
CA GLY A 31 0.81 9.08 -8.59
C GLY A 31 -0.38 10.05 -8.68
N ARG A 32 -1.58 9.50 -8.56
CA ARG A 32 -2.83 10.28 -8.68
C ARG A 32 -3.25 10.97 -7.38
N THR A 33 -2.76 10.48 -6.25
CA THR A 33 -3.14 10.95 -4.92
C THR A 33 -1.89 11.21 -4.10
N LEU A 34 -1.77 12.40 -3.52
CA LEU A 34 -0.73 12.77 -2.57
C LEU A 34 -1.37 12.89 -1.18
N ILE A 35 -0.81 12.18 -0.20
CA ILE A 35 -1.26 12.24 1.20
C ILE A 35 -0.26 13.10 1.96
N LEU A 36 -0.76 14.07 2.72
CA LEU A 36 0.01 14.91 3.64
C LEU A 36 -0.43 14.60 5.08
N PRO A 37 0.23 13.64 5.76
CA PRO A 37 -0.12 13.28 7.12
C PRO A 37 0.40 14.32 8.10
N ASP A 38 -0.46 15.26 8.51
CA ASP A 38 -0.22 16.16 9.64
C ASP A 38 1.05 17.01 9.47
N VAL A 39 1.20 17.57 8.27
CA VAL A 39 2.32 18.41 7.87
C VAL A 39 2.20 19.77 8.55
N GLN A 40 3.11 20.06 9.46
CA GLN A 40 3.07 21.26 10.30
C GLN A 40 3.65 22.51 9.63
N VAL A 41 4.65 22.33 8.77
CA VAL A 41 5.43 23.43 8.19
C VAL A 41 5.71 23.11 6.73
N LEU A 42 5.53 24.11 5.88
CA LEU A 42 5.93 24.12 4.48
C LEU A 42 6.64 25.45 4.19
N ASN A 43 7.64 25.44 3.34
CA ASN A 43 8.20 26.65 2.76
C ASN A 43 7.39 27.07 1.51
N ASP A 44 7.72 28.21 0.91
CA ASP A 44 6.98 28.75 -0.24
C ASP A 44 7.14 27.91 -1.52
N GLU A 45 8.30 27.29 -1.70
CA GLU A 45 8.58 26.40 -2.83
C GLU A 45 7.74 25.12 -2.74
N GLU A 46 7.74 24.47 -1.57
CA GLU A 46 6.94 23.28 -1.30
C GLU A 46 5.44 23.56 -1.44
N ARG A 47 4.96 24.72 -0.95
CA ARG A 47 3.57 25.14 -1.15
C ARG A 47 3.22 25.27 -2.62
N LYS A 48 4.12 25.86 -3.41
CA LYS A 48 3.92 26.03 -4.86
C LYS A 48 3.87 24.68 -5.58
N GLU A 49 4.75 23.76 -5.23
CA GLU A 49 4.78 22.40 -5.81
C GLU A 49 3.50 21.62 -5.46
N ILE A 50 3.09 21.63 -4.19
CA ILE A 50 1.86 20.97 -3.72
C ILE A 50 0.64 21.60 -4.41
N SER A 51 0.60 22.93 -4.55
CA SER A 51 -0.45 23.62 -5.30
C SER A 51 -0.47 23.21 -6.77
N GLY A 52 0.69 23.05 -7.39
CA GLY A 52 0.82 22.57 -8.77
C GLY A 52 0.29 21.16 -8.92
N PHE A 53 0.63 20.26 -7.99
CA PHE A 53 0.10 18.89 -7.97
C PHE A 53 -1.43 18.87 -7.81
N ALA A 54 -1.99 19.67 -6.90
CA ALA A 54 -3.43 19.71 -6.62
C ALA A 54 -4.28 20.19 -7.81
N ALA A 55 -3.67 20.78 -8.84
CA ALA A 55 -4.37 21.15 -10.08
C ALA A 55 -4.72 19.93 -10.96
N THR A 56 -3.98 18.83 -10.84
CA THR A 56 -4.16 17.63 -11.68
C THR A 56 -4.41 16.35 -10.89
N GLY A 57 -3.89 16.28 -9.66
CA GLY A 57 -4.03 15.15 -8.75
C GLY A 57 -5.01 15.42 -7.62
N ARG A 58 -5.19 14.42 -6.75
CA ARG A 58 -5.93 14.57 -5.50
C ARG A 58 -4.98 14.77 -4.34
N LEU A 59 -5.19 15.81 -3.56
CA LEU A 59 -4.48 16.05 -2.30
C LEU A 59 -5.35 15.59 -1.13
N VAL A 60 -4.80 14.78 -0.23
CA VAL A 60 -5.44 14.35 1.02
C VAL A 60 -4.63 14.88 2.19
N VAL A 61 -5.17 15.90 2.87
CA VAL A 61 -4.54 16.53 4.04
C VAL A 61 -5.21 16.03 5.30
N THR A 62 -4.44 15.58 6.29
CA THR A 62 -4.98 15.09 7.57
C THR A 62 -4.33 15.80 8.75
N GLY A 63 -5.08 16.06 9.81
CA GLY A 63 -4.57 16.79 10.98
C GLY A 63 -4.30 18.26 10.64
N HIS A 64 -3.11 18.76 10.98
CA HIS A 64 -2.74 20.14 10.66
C HIS A 64 -2.64 20.37 9.14
N ASP A 65 -3.19 21.49 8.67
CA ASP A 65 -3.12 21.92 7.27
C ASP A 65 -2.24 23.17 7.13
N ALA A 66 -0.98 22.96 6.76
CA ALA A 66 -0.03 24.03 6.42
C ALA A 66 -0.07 24.46 4.93
N THR A 67 -0.96 23.88 4.12
CA THR A 67 -0.95 24.06 2.65
C THR A 67 -1.49 25.42 2.23
N GLN A 68 -2.39 26.02 3.03
CA GLN A 68 -3.10 27.27 2.73
C GLN A 68 -3.82 27.27 1.37
N LEU A 69 -4.11 26.09 0.82
CA LEU A 69 -4.84 25.99 -0.43
C LEU A 69 -6.31 26.35 -0.24
N PRO A 70 -6.99 26.93 -1.26
CA PRO A 70 -8.43 27.11 -1.22
C PRO A 70 -9.16 25.77 -1.23
N ASP A 71 -10.48 25.81 -0.98
CA ASP A 71 -11.32 24.64 -1.16
C ASP A 71 -11.46 24.27 -2.64
N SER A 72 -11.36 22.98 -2.92
CA SER A 72 -11.42 22.41 -4.26
C SER A 72 -11.86 20.95 -4.19
N PRO A 73 -12.58 20.43 -5.21
CA PRO A 73 -12.90 19.00 -5.32
C PRO A 73 -11.67 18.07 -5.29
N HIS A 74 -10.50 18.61 -5.60
CA HIS A 74 -9.23 17.89 -5.61
C HIS A 74 -8.54 17.86 -4.25
N VAL A 75 -9.01 18.64 -3.25
CA VAL A 75 -8.40 18.72 -1.92
C VAL A 75 -9.38 18.17 -0.89
N VAL A 76 -9.05 17.01 -0.31
CA VAL A 76 -9.82 16.37 0.76
C VAL A 76 -9.11 16.64 2.08
N ARG A 77 -9.83 17.23 3.05
CA ARG A 77 -9.30 17.57 4.36
C ARG A 77 -9.96 16.76 5.46
N PHE A 78 -9.14 16.22 6.35
CA PHE A 78 -9.54 15.60 7.60
C PHE A 78 -9.01 16.44 8.76
N SER A 79 -9.90 16.98 9.59
CA SER A 79 -9.51 17.77 10.77
C SER A 79 -8.71 16.93 11.78
N ASP A 80 -9.05 15.64 11.90
CA ASP A 80 -8.29 14.66 12.65
C ASP A 80 -7.24 13.99 11.78
N CYS A 81 -6.26 13.33 12.40
CA CYS A 81 -5.28 12.51 11.68
C CYS A 81 -5.60 11.01 11.82
N PRO A 82 -6.14 10.35 10.76
CA PRO A 82 -6.45 8.93 10.76
C PRO A 82 -5.24 8.06 11.09
N GLY A 83 -4.06 8.41 10.59
CA GLY A 83 -2.82 7.69 10.91
C GLY A 83 -2.45 7.77 12.39
N ARG A 84 -2.65 8.93 13.02
CA ARG A 84 -2.40 9.09 14.46
C ARG A 84 -3.41 8.28 15.28
N ALA A 85 -4.69 8.38 14.93
CA ALA A 85 -5.76 7.62 15.59
C ALA A 85 -5.52 6.11 15.47
N TYR A 86 -5.14 5.64 14.28
CA TYR A 86 -4.87 4.23 14.05
C TYR A 86 -3.62 3.74 14.78
N SER A 87 -2.55 4.55 14.82
CA SER A 87 -1.36 4.23 15.61
C SER A 87 -1.68 4.07 17.10
N ALA A 88 -2.53 4.95 17.65
CA ALA A 88 -2.96 4.84 19.04
C ALA A 88 -3.76 3.55 19.29
N ALA A 89 -4.66 3.18 18.37
CA ALA A 89 -5.41 1.93 18.46
C ALA A 89 -4.47 0.70 18.44
N LEU A 90 -3.48 0.68 17.54
CA LEU A 90 -2.48 -0.40 17.47
C LEU A 90 -1.63 -0.52 18.75
N GLN A 91 -1.28 0.62 19.37
CA GLN A 91 -0.52 0.64 20.62
C GLN A 91 -1.35 0.14 21.81
N GLN A 92 -2.64 0.44 21.80
CA GLN A 92 -3.56 0.01 22.85
C GLN A 92 -3.84 -1.49 22.76
N ASP A 93 -4.22 -1.96 21.56
CA ASP A 93 -4.49 -3.37 21.29
C ASP A 93 -4.27 -3.66 19.80
N PHE A 94 -3.08 -4.15 19.48
CA PHE A 94 -2.71 -4.53 18.12
C PHE A 94 -3.67 -5.57 17.52
N ALA A 95 -4.19 -6.49 18.35
CA ALA A 95 -5.02 -7.59 17.87
C ALA A 95 -6.46 -7.17 17.57
N ALA A 96 -6.98 -6.18 18.30
CA ALA A 96 -8.31 -5.62 18.08
C ALA A 96 -8.34 -4.45 17.08
N ALA A 97 -7.19 -3.82 16.81
CA ALA A 97 -7.10 -2.69 15.89
C ALA A 97 -7.43 -3.10 14.46
N SER A 98 -8.41 -2.40 13.86
CA SER A 98 -8.89 -2.69 12.51
C SER A 98 -8.72 -1.45 11.61
N PRO A 99 -8.05 -1.58 10.44
CA PRO A 99 -7.96 -0.51 9.45
C PRO A 99 -9.31 0.04 8.99
N GLU A 100 -10.37 -0.78 9.04
CA GLU A 100 -11.73 -0.43 8.64
C GLU A 100 -12.32 0.71 9.49
N THR A 101 -11.80 0.94 10.70
CA THR A 101 -12.15 2.12 11.51
C THR A 101 -11.81 3.44 10.82
N GLN A 102 -10.88 3.42 9.86
CA GLN A 102 -10.44 4.58 9.07
C GLN A 102 -11.00 4.57 7.63
N ASN A 103 -12.14 3.90 7.40
CA ASN A 103 -12.68 3.69 6.05
C ASN A 103 -12.92 4.99 5.26
N LYS A 104 -13.36 6.08 5.90
CA LYS A 104 -13.54 7.38 5.22
C LYS A 104 -12.23 7.89 4.60
N PHE A 105 -11.12 7.73 5.31
CA PHE A 105 -9.80 8.07 4.81
C PHE A 105 -9.41 7.14 3.66
N LEU A 106 -9.55 5.83 3.84
CA LEU A 106 -9.21 4.83 2.81
C LEU A 106 -9.98 5.06 1.50
N GLN A 107 -11.29 5.36 1.59
CA GLN A 107 -12.12 5.66 0.43
C GLN A 107 -11.71 6.96 -0.29
N SER A 108 -11.08 7.91 0.41
CA SER A 108 -10.63 9.16 -0.21
C SER A 108 -9.43 8.98 -1.15
N LEU A 109 -8.69 7.87 -1.04
CA LEU A 109 -7.41 7.67 -1.72
C LEU A 109 -7.55 7.39 -3.22
N ASN A 110 -8.74 7.02 -3.72
CA ASN A 110 -8.97 6.65 -5.13
C ASN A 110 -7.89 5.68 -5.67
N SER A 111 -7.71 4.56 -4.98
CA SER A 111 -6.72 3.53 -5.35
C SER A 111 -6.97 2.97 -6.75
N SER A 112 -5.88 2.65 -7.45
CA SER A 112 -5.90 2.01 -8.77
C SER A 112 -6.29 0.54 -8.65
N ASP A 113 -7.12 0.05 -9.58
CA ASP A 113 -7.49 -1.37 -9.66
C ASP A 113 -6.45 -2.24 -10.38
N ALA A 114 -5.32 -1.67 -10.82
CA ALA A 114 -4.32 -2.37 -11.62
C ALA A 114 -3.80 -3.68 -10.99
N VAL A 115 -3.67 -3.67 -9.66
CA VAL A 115 -3.35 -4.83 -8.83
C VAL A 115 -4.21 -4.77 -7.57
N GLN A 116 -4.84 -5.89 -7.23
CA GLN A 116 -5.63 -6.05 -6.02
C GLN A 116 -5.13 -7.27 -5.27
N VAL A 117 -4.81 -7.11 -3.99
CA VAL A 117 -4.48 -8.21 -3.10
C VAL A 117 -5.64 -8.42 -2.15
N THR A 118 -6.11 -9.67 -2.04
CA THR A 118 -7.08 -10.07 -1.02
C THR A 118 -6.37 -10.92 0.00
N ALA A 119 -6.18 -10.41 1.21
CA ALA A 119 -5.64 -11.12 2.36
C ALA A 119 -6.14 -10.47 3.66
N SER A 120 -5.81 -11.07 4.81
CA SER A 120 -6.08 -10.46 6.11
C SER A 120 -5.19 -9.23 6.35
N SER A 121 -5.64 -8.32 7.22
CA SER A 121 -4.85 -7.16 7.67
C SER A 121 -3.60 -7.55 8.49
N TRP A 122 -3.43 -8.82 8.84
CA TRP A 122 -2.21 -9.33 9.47
C TRP A 122 -1.09 -9.62 8.48
N LEU A 123 -1.42 -9.68 7.18
CA LEU A 123 -0.45 -9.76 6.11
C LEU A 123 -0.14 -8.34 5.62
N ALA A 124 1.04 -7.82 5.93
CA ALA A 124 1.47 -6.56 5.33
C ALA A 124 1.95 -6.81 3.89
N THR A 125 1.63 -5.88 3.00
CA THR A 125 2.09 -5.93 1.61
C THR A 125 2.74 -4.65 1.16
N ASP A 126 3.87 -4.77 0.48
CA ASP A 126 4.47 -3.68 -0.29
C ASP A 126 4.38 -4.02 -1.79
N ILE A 127 3.85 -3.09 -2.58
CA ILE A 127 3.55 -3.30 -4.00
C ILE A 127 4.44 -2.34 -4.79
N ALA A 128 5.27 -2.89 -5.67
CA ALA A 128 6.24 -2.10 -6.42
C ALA A 128 6.52 -2.68 -7.80
N ARG A 129 7.24 -1.92 -8.62
CA ARG A 129 7.81 -2.43 -9.87
C ARG A 129 9.32 -2.58 -9.72
N VAL A 130 9.82 -3.79 -9.97
CA VAL A 130 11.24 -4.10 -10.04
C VAL A 130 11.57 -4.47 -11.48
N ASP A 131 12.48 -3.72 -12.09
CA ASP A 131 12.82 -3.82 -13.51
C ASP A 131 11.57 -3.79 -14.42
N GLY A 132 10.61 -2.93 -14.07
CA GLY A 132 9.34 -2.75 -14.78
C GLY A 132 8.27 -3.81 -14.48
N ASN A 133 8.63 -4.93 -13.85
CA ASN A 133 7.71 -6.02 -13.53
C ASN A 133 7.02 -5.79 -12.18
N LEU A 134 5.72 -6.05 -12.12
CA LEU A 134 4.95 -5.97 -10.88
C LEU A 134 5.46 -6.99 -9.87
N HIS A 135 5.74 -6.53 -8.66
CA HIS A 135 6.10 -7.33 -7.50
C HIS A 135 5.18 -6.99 -6.32
N VAL A 136 4.82 -8.00 -5.55
CA VAL A 136 4.13 -7.85 -4.27
C VAL A 136 4.95 -8.59 -3.21
N PHE A 137 5.47 -7.84 -2.24
CA PHE A 137 6.23 -8.34 -1.11
C PHE A 137 5.30 -8.55 0.07
N PHE A 138 5.48 -9.64 0.81
CA PHE A 138 4.61 -10.06 1.90
C PHE A 138 5.39 -10.23 3.20
N ALA A 139 4.82 -9.75 4.29
CA ALA A 139 5.25 -10.05 5.66
C ALA A 139 4.04 -10.45 6.51
N ASN A 140 4.08 -11.64 7.08
CA ASN A 140 3.01 -12.17 7.92
C ASN A 140 3.31 -11.86 9.40
N PHE A 141 2.41 -11.13 10.03
CA PHE A 141 2.45 -10.79 11.45
C PHE A 141 1.44 -11.59 12.29
N ASN A 142 0.58 -12.39 11.66
CA ASN A 142 -0.44 -13.16 12.35
C ASN A 142 0.18 -14.14 13.33
N GLY A 143 -0.37 -14.23 14.54
CA GLY A 143 0.12 -15.11 15.61
C GLY A 143 1.35 -14.59 16.36
N LEU A 144 2.02 -13.52 15.91
CA LEU A 144 3.13 -12.93 16.65
C LEU A 144 2.64 -12.25 17.93
N ARG A 145 3.38 -12.47 19.02
CA ARG A 145 3.13 -11.85 20.32
C ARG A 145 4.47 -11.47 20.94
N GLY A 146 4.50 -10.34 21.65
CA GLY A 146 5.68 -9.90 22.37
C GLY A 146 6.06 -10.87 23.50
N GLY A 147 7.35 -11.09 23.71
CA GLY A 147 7.85 -11.90 24.83
C GLY A 147 7.67 -13.41 24.69
N VAL A 148 7.22 -13.91 23.54
CA VAL A 148 7.11 -15.35 23.25
C VAL A 148 7.85 -15.71 21.96
N ASN A 149 8.11 -17.01 21.77
CA ASN A 149 8.74 -17.51 20.56
C ASN A 149 7.89 -17.12 19.33
N PRO A 150 8.46 -16.43 18.32
CA PRO A 150 7.69 -15.91 17.18
C PRO A 150 7.31 -17.03 16.22
N ILE A 151 6.16 -17.66 16.46
CA ILE A 151 5.55 -18.65 15.57
C ILE A 151 4.34 -17.99 14.93
N GLN A 152 4.46 -17.63 13.65
CA GLN A 152 3.33 -17.10 12.90
C GLN A 152 2.24 -18.15 12.65
N THR A 153 0.99 -17.69 12.63
CA THR A 153 -0.12 -18.44 12.01
C THR A 153 -0.07 -18.20 10.50
N PRO A 154 0.07 -19.22 9.65
CA PRO A 154 0.13 -19.00 8.20
C PRO A 154 -1.14 -18.33 7.67
N GLU A 155 -0.96 -17.32 6.81
CA GLU A 155 -2.05 -16.75 6.03
C GLU A 155 -2.45 -17.75 4.94
N THR A 156 -3.75 -18.03 4.80
CA THR A 156 -4.29 -18.95 3.81
C THR A 156 -5.39 -18.29 3.01
N GLY A 157 -5.50 -18.63 1.71
CA GLY A 157 -6.55 -18.10 0.85
C GLY A 157 -6.24 -16.72 0.27
N ALA A 158 -5.03 -16.20 0.49
CA ALA A 158 -4.59 -14.96 -0.13
C ALA A 158 -4.60 -15.06 -1.66
N THR A 159 -5.12 -14.02 -2.32
CA THR A 159 -5.16 -13.94 -3.79
C THR A 159 -4.61 -12.63 -4.29
N ILE A 160 -4.10 -12.67 -5.52
CA ILE A 160 -3.67 -11.49 -6.27
C ILE A 160 -4.44 -11.45 -7.58
N THR A 161 -5.15 -10.36 -7.81
CA THR A 161 -5.84 -10.06 -9.07
C THR A 161 -5.09 -8.97 -9.79
N VAL A 162 -4.78 -9.18 -11.06
CA VAL A 162 -4.05 -8.24 -11.91
C VAL A 162 -4.74 -8.06 -13.24
N HIS A 163 -4.66 -6.86 -13.81
CA HIS A 163 -5.14 -6.64 -15.16
C HIS A 163 -4.23 -7.31 -16.21
N GLY A 164 -4.84 -7.94 -17.21
CA GLY A 164 -4.15 -8.61 -18.30
C GLY A 164 -3.76 -10.06 -18.02
N LYS A 165 -2.92 -10.61 -18.90
CA LYS A 165 -2.41 -11.99 -18.85
C LYS A 165 -0.94 -11.98 -18.49
N GLY A 166 -0.47 -12.99 -17.76
CA GLY A 166 0.94 -13.17 -17.45
C GLY A 166 1.18 -14.45 -16.68
N ASP A 167 2.45 -14.86 -16.61
CA ASP A 167 2.88 -15.96 -15.76
C ASP A 167 3.21 -15.41 -14.37
N GLY A 168 2.42 -15.79 -13.37
CA GLY A 168 2.65 -15.45 -11.97
C GLY A 168 3.64 -16.42 -11.33
N TYR A 169 4.49 -15.90 -10.46
CA TYR A 169 5.46 -16.67 -9.69
C TYR A 169 5.40 -16.26 -8.24
N PHE A 170 5.73 -17.19 -7.36
CA PHE A 170 5.82 -16.93 -5.92
C PHE A 170 7.06 -17.56 -5.32
N LEU A 171 7.79 -16.80 -4.51
CA LEU A 171 8.92 -17.24 -3.71
C LEU A 171 8.59 -17.04 -2.24
N SER A 172 8.38 -18.13 -1.50
CA SER A 172 8.23 -18.05 -0.05
C SER A 172 9.56 -17.75 0.64
N PHE A 173 9.49 -17.24 1.86
CA PHE A 173 10.66 -17.00 2.71
C PHE A 173 11.52 -18.26 2.87
N LEU A 174 12.79 -18.19 2.44
CA LEU A 174 13.75 -19.31 2.38
C LEU A 174 13.26 -20.54 1.57
N GLY A 175 12.26 -20.35 0.73
CA GLY A 175 11.71 -21.37 -0.14
C GLY A 175 12.35 -21.39 -1.53
N ARG A 176 11.60 -21.95 -2.48
CA ARG A 176 11.95 -21.95 -3.90
C ARG A 176 10.85 -21.24 -4.68
N ALA A 177 11.26 -20.58 -5.77
CA ALA A 177 10.31 -19.97 -6.69
C ALA A 177 9.43 -21.07 -7.30
N GLN A 178 8.12 -20.84 -7.31
CA GLN A 178 7.14 -21.71 -7.95
C GLN A 178 6.29 -20.91 -8.93
N LYS A 179 5.99 -21.50 -10.08
CA LYS A 179 5.04 -20.93 -11.03
C LYS A 179 3.62 -21.13 -10.50
N LEU A 180 2.82 -20.08 -10.51
CA LEU A 180 1.41 -20.11 -10.13
C LEU A 180 0.54 -20.17 -11.38
N ARG A 181 -0.51 -20.99 -11.33
CA ARG A 181 -1.52 -21.01 -12.38
C ARG A 181 -2.54 -19.90 -12.11
N GLY A 182 -2.61 -18.94 -13.04
CA GLY A 182 -3.63 -17.90 -13.02
C GLY A 182 -4.97 -18.40 -13.58
N GLU A 183 -6.06 -18.00 -12.95
CA GLU A 183 -7.43 -18.17 -13.43
C GLU A 183 -7.88 -16.85 -14.07
N SER A 184 -8.23 -16.86 -15.36
CA SER A 184 -8.64 -15.65 -16.08
C SER A 184 -10.13 -15.40 -15.90
N ASP A 185 -10.52 -14.17 -15.53
CA ASP A 185 -11.93 -13.71 -15.51
C ASP A 185 -12.33 -12.96 -16.80
N GLY A 186 -11.38 -12.84 -17.75
CA GLY A 186 -11.54 -12.12 -19.01
C GLY A 186 -10.52 -10.99 -19.10
N ALA A 187 -10.74 -9.93 -18.34
CA ALA A 187 -9.84 -8.76 -18.32
C ALA A 187 -8.72 -8.88 -17.29
N ARG A 188 -8.88 -9.77 -16.30
CA ARG A 188 -7.95 -9.95 -15.19
C ARG A 188 -7.53 -11.40 -15.05
N THR A 189 -6.39 -11.58 -14.42
CA THR A 189 -5.89 -12.90 -14.00
C THR A 189 -5.82 -12.93 -12.48
N ILE A 190 -6.39 -13.97 -11.88
CA ILE A 190 -6.43 -14.21 -10.44
C ILE A 190 -5.43 -15.32 -10.11
N PHE A 191 -4.49 -15.05 -9.21
CA PHE A 191 -3.53 -16.00 -8.69
C PHE A 191 -3.86 -16.33 -7.25
N LYS A 192 -4.02 -17.64 -6.97
CA LYS A 192 -4.13 -18.15 -5.60
C LYS A 192 -2.72 -18.36 -5.06
N LEU A 193 -2.41 -17.77 -3.91
CA LEU A 193 -1.11 -17.93 -3.27
C LEU A 193 -1.10 -19.19 -2.40
N PRO A 194 0.04 -19.90 -2.31
CA PRO A 194 0.22 -20.91 -1.29
C PRO A 194 0.22 -20.26 0.11
N PRO A 195 0.05 -21.06 1.19
CA PRO A 195 0.08 -20.53 2.55
C PRO A 195 1.35 -19.70 2.84
N ILE A 196 1.18 -18.50 3.39
CA ILE A 196 2.29 -17.59 3.68
C ILE A 196 2.63 -17.69 5.17
N GLN A 197 3.65 -18.48 5.50
CA GLN A 197 4.08 -18.69 6.88
C GLN A 197 4.73 -17.43 7.48
N LYS A 198 5.81 -16.93 6.86
CA LYS A 198 6.57 -15.76 7.33
C LYS A 198 6.44 -14.57 6.40
N GLY A 199 6.57 -14.83 5.11
CA GLY A 199 6.57 -13.83 4.07
C GLY A 199 6.92 -14.46 2.73
N GLY A 200 7.04 -13.63 1.72
CA GLY A 200 7.37 -14.07 0.36
C GLY A 200 7.26 -12.93 -0.63
N VAL A 201 7.49 -13.27 -1.90
CA VAL A 201 7.39 -12.32 -3.01
C VAL A 201 6.60 -12.98 -4.12
N PHE A 202 5.59 -12.28 -4.63
CA PHE A 202 4.92 -12.59 -5.87
C PHE A 202 5.40 -11.65 -6.97
N TRP A 203 5.52 -12.14 -8.19
CA TRP A 203 5.73 -11.29 -9.37
C TRP A 203 5.09 -11.86 -10.62
N ILE A 204 4.91 -11.00 -11.62
CA ILE A 204 4.49 -11.39 -12.97
C ILE A 204 5.68 -11.23 -13.90
N ALA A 205 6.08 -12.32 -14.55
CA ALA A 205 7.04 -12.23 -15.63
C ALA A 205 6.33 -11.75 -16.91
N ASN A 206 6.76 -10.62 -17.44
CA ASN A 206 6.35 -10.21 -18.78
C ASN A 206 6.94 -11.18 -19.82
N SER A 207 6.08 -11.70 -20.70
CA SER A 207 6.44 -12.64 -21.76
C SER A 207 7.39 -12.05 -22.83
N GLN A 208 7.73 -10.76 -22.74
CA GLN A 208 8.68 -10.11 -23.66
C GLN A 208 10.15 -10.16 -23.23
N GLN A 209 10.47 -10.54 -21.99
CA GLN A 209 11.86 -10.56 -21.50
C GLN A 209 12.63 -11.84 -21.88
N ASN A 210 11.96 -12.92 -22.28
CA ASN A 210 12.58 -14.22 -22.58
C ASN A 210 13.04 -14.41 -24.04
N ARG A 211 13.19 -13.33 -24.82
CA ARG A 211 13.67 -13.38 -26.22
C ARG A 211 15.07 -12.79 -26.44
N ALA A 212 15.85 -12.61 -25.39
CA ALA A 212 17.25 -12.22 -25.50
C ALA A 212 18.09 -13.04 -24.52
N ASN A 213 18.45 -14.25 -24.93
CA ASN A 213 19.69 -14.95 -24.59
C ASN A 213 19.88 -16.11 -25.58
#